data_AF-A0AAV9ZA80-F1
#
_entry.id   AF-A0AAV9ZA80-F1
#
_cell.length_a   1.000
_cell.length_b   1.000
_cell.length_c   1.000
_cell.angle_alpha   90.00
_cell.angle_beta   90.00
_cell.angle_gamma   90.00
#
_symmetry.space_group_name_H-M   'P 1'
#
loop_
_entity.id
_entity.type
_entity.pdbx_description
1 polymer ?
#
loop_
_entity_poly.entity_id
_entity_poly.type
_entity_poly.pdbx_seq_one_letter_code
_entity_poly.pdbx_strand_id
1 'polypeptide(L)'
;IGRVVLVFRIWAVMMRTPKTMPKYADAFFGTLGRLKSYNPVLRKFLLHNWLVNLRGVINGFKEVDLLQEHQNFWAKIIYNAKGVNRSWEWLSRITVCIFVIRDAMKTVHATFKIPDYGTKHTVPDMKNEILRVADALQKDRLQE
;
A
#
# COMPACT_ATOMS: atom_id res chain seq x y z
N ILE A 1 13.18 -8.43 11.77
CA ILE A 1 13.56 -7.44 12.81
C ILE A 1 15.06 -7.12 12.82
N GLY A 2 15.98 -8.08 13.01
CA GLY A 2 17.42 -7.79 13.12
C GLY A 2 18.00 -6.95 11.97
N ARG A 3 17.51 -7.17 10.73
CA ARG A 3 17.87 -6.36 9.55
C ARG A 3 17.49 -4.88 9.68
N VAL A 4 16.37 -4.55 10.32
CA VAL A 4 15.93 -3.15 10.47
C VAL A 4 16.86 -2.38 11.42
N VAL A 5 17.28 -3.01 12.52
CA VAL A 5 18.25 -2.41 13.45
C VAL A 5 19.59 -2.17 12.75
N LEU A 6 20.01 -3.08 11.87
CA LEU A 6 21.21 -2.91 11.06
C LEU A 6 21.07 -1.73 10.08
N VAL A 7 19.95 -1.66 9.35
CA VAL A 7 19.65 -0.56 8.42
C VAL A 7 19.66 0.79 9.15
N PHE A 8 19.06 0.89 10.34
CA PHE A 8 19.07 2.13 11.12
C PHE A 8 20.48 2.58 11.50
N ARG A 9 21.43 1.67 11.75
CA ARG A 9 22.83 2.04 12.01
C ARG A 9 23.49 2.62 10.76
N ILE A 10 23.26 2.01 9.60
CA ILE A 10 23.80 2.49 8.32
C ILE A 10 23.19 3.87 8.00
N TRP A 11 21.87 4.02 8.13
CA TRP A 11 21.18 5.28 7.88
C TRP A 11 21.56 6.38 8.86
N ALA A 12 21.79 6.08 10.14
CA ALA A 12 22.27 7.06 11.10
C ALA A 12 23.60 7.71 10.65
N VAL A 13 24.52 6.92 10.10
CA VAL A 13 25.80 7.43 9.57
C VAL A 13 25.59 8.18 8.27
N MET A 14 24.87 7.58 7.31
CA MET A 14 24.61 8.17 5.99
C MET A 14 23.95 9.55 6.07
N MET A 15 22.93 9.68 6.93
CA MET A 15 22.13 10.89 7.13
C MET A 15 22.84 11.96 7.99
N ARG A 16 24.08 11.70 8.45
CA ARG A 16 24.90 12.68 9.19
C ARG A 16 25.85 13.47 8.28
N THR A 17 25.97 13.06 7.02
CA THR A 17 26.83 13.68 6.01
C THR A 17 26.38 15.11 5.68
N PRO A 18 27.27 16.05 5.32
CA PRO A 18 26.88 17.40 4.91
C PRO A 18 25.83 17.40 3.77
N LYS A 19 24.86 18.33 3.82
CA LYS A 19 23.72 18.44 2.88
C LYS A 19 22.71 17.27 2.91
N THR A 20 22.66 16.50 3.99
CA THR A 20 21.66 15.43 4.18
C THR A 20 20.62 15.79 5.25
N MET A 21 20.05 14.80 5.93
CA MET A 21 18.90 14.93 6.83
C MET A 21 19.29 14.68 8.31
N PRO A 22 20.00 15.62 8.98
CA PRO A 22 20.62 15.38 10.29
C PRO A 22 19.61 15.06 11.40
N LYS A 23 18.38 15.59 11.33
CA LYS A 23 17.31 15.27 12.28
C LYS A 23 16.92 13.79 12.26
N TYR A 24 16.96 13.15 11.10
CA TYR A 24 16.71 11.72 10.99
C TYR A 24 17.87 10.91 11.55
N ALA A 25 19.13 11.36 11.34
CA ALA A 25 20.28 10.75 11.98
C ALA A 25 20.17 10.77 13.51
N ASP A 26 19.77 11.90 14.10
CA ASP A 26 19.53 12.04 15.54
C ASP A 26 18.41 11.12 16.02
N ALA A 27 17.31 11.02 15.26
CA ALA A 27 16.21 10.12 15.57
C ALA A 27 16.62 8.65 15.54
N PHE A 28 17.39 8.22 14.53
CA PHE A 28 17.91 6.85 14.44
C PHE A 28 18.87 6.56 15.60
N PHE A 29 19.81 7.47 15.87
CA PHE A 29 20.77 7.33 16.96
C PHE A 29 20.09 7.25 18.33
N GLY A 30 19.18 8.18 18.62
CA GLY A 30 18.42 8.20 19.87
C GLY A 30 17.51 6.97 20.02
N THR A 31 16.96 6.45 18.92
CA THR A 31 16.17 5.21 18.94
C THR A 31 17.04 3.99 19.22
N LEU A 32 18.21 3.87 18.58
CA LEU A 32 19.16 2.79 18.83
C LEU A 32 19.71 2.81 20.27
N GLY A 33 19.98 4.01 20.80
CA GLY A 33 20.40 4.22 22.19
C GLY A 33 19.33 3.75 23.18
N ARG A 34 18.08 4.19 23.00
CA ARG A 34 16.94 3.76 23.82
C ARG A 34 16.69 2.25 23.72
N LEU A 35 16.78 1.68 22.51
CA LEU A 35 16.62 0.24 22.30
C LEU A 35 17.66 -0.59 23.08
N LYS A 36 18.87 -0.05 23.28
CA LYS A 36 19.93 -0.69 24.08
C LYS A 36 19.64 -0.62 25.58
N SER A 37 19.04 0.47 26.07
CA SER A 37 18.72 0.65 27.49
C SER A 37 17.41 0.02 27.94
N TYR A 38 16.49 -0.30 27.01
CA TYR A 38 15.23 -0.92 27.34
C TYR A 38 15.39 -2.32 27.95
N ASN A 39 14.51 -2.62 28.91
CA ASN A 39 14.31 -3.96 29.42
C ASN A 39 14.06 -4.94 28.25
N PRO A 40 14.62 -6.17 28.28
CA PRO A 40 14.46 -7.16 27.21
C PRO A 40 13.01 -7.41 26.76
N VAL A 41 12.05 -7.37 27.69
CA VAL A 41 10.62 -7.55 27.42
C VAL A 41 10.08 -6.38 26.59
N LEU A 42 10.34 -5.13 27.03
CA LEU A 42 9.91 -3.93 26.30
C LEU A 42 10.57 -3.85 24.92
N ARG A 43 11.86 -4.18 24.84
CA ARG A 43 12.60 -4.25 23.58
C ARG A 43 11.96 -5.25 22.63
N LYS A 44 11.55 -6.42 23.13
CA LYS A 44 10.85 -7.43 22.33
C LYS A 44 9.54 -6.86 21.80
N PHE A 45 8.69 -6.30 22.66
CA PHE A 45 7.40 -5.73 22.24
C PHE A 45 7.56 -4.64 21.18
N LEU A 46 8.44 -3.67 21.41
CA LEU A 46 8.67 -2.58 20.45
C LEU A 46 9.10 -3.12 19.08
N LEU A 47 10.04 -4.07 19.05
CA LEU A 47 10.52 -4.63 17.80
C LEU A 47 9.48 -5.52 17.11
N HIS A 48 8.62 -6.19 17.87
CA HIS A 48 7.53 -7.00 17.31
C HIS A 48 6.37 -6.15 16.79
N ASN A 49 6.21 -4.89 17.23
CA ASN A 49 5.21 -3.96 16.67
C ASN A 49 5.48 -3.57 15.21
N TRP A 50 6.68 -3.83 14.67
CA TRP A 50 6.96 -3.64 13.25
C TRP A 50 6.50 -4.79 12.37
N LEU A 51 6.00 -5.86 13.00
CA LEU A 51 5.51 -7.05 12.35
C LEU A 51 4.03 -7.23 12.67
N VAL A 52 3.27 -7.67 11.68
CA VAL A 52 1.86 -8.03 11.84
C VAL A 52 1.63 -9.44 11.35
N ASN A 53 0.86 -10.23 12.09
CA ASN A 53 0.44 -11.55 11.68
C ASN A 53 -1.06 -11.55 11.37
N LEU A 54 -1.38 -11.46 10.08
CA LEU A 54 -2.77 -11.38 9.62
C LEU A 54 -3.50 -12.73 9.66
N ARG A 55 -2.77 -13.84 9.72
CA ARG A 55 -3.34 -15.20 9.60
C ARG A 55 -3.29 -16.01 10.90
N GLY A 56 -2.64 -15.49 11.94
CA GLY A 56 -2.37 -16.22 13.18
C GLY A 56 -1.40 -17.41 13.03
N VAL A 57 -0.74 -17.56 11.87
CA VAL A 57 0.17 -18.68 11.60
C VAL A 57 1.56 -18.39 12.17
N ILE A 58 2.18 -19.36 12.84
CA ILE A 58 3.53 -19.23 13.38
C ILE A 58 4.50 -18.81 12.26
N ASN A 59 5.32 -17.78 12.49
CA ASN A 59 6.25 -17.18 11.52
C ASN A 59 5.60 -16.56 10.27
N GLY A 60 4.26 -16.44 10.22
CA GLY A 60 3.51 -15.80 9.13
C GLY A 60 3.50 -14.27 9.17
N PHE A 61 4.53 -13.65 9.76
CA PHE A 61 4.60 -12.20 9.94
C PHE A 61 4.87 -11.46 8.62
N LYS A 62 4.27 -10.29 8.48
CA LYS A 62 4.51 -9.32 7.41
C LYS A 62 4.94 -7.99 8.03
N GLU A 63 5.64 -7.15 7.26
CA GLU A 63 5.96 -5.81 7.72
C GLU A 63 4.67 -5.00 7.95
N VAL A 64 4.60 -4.26 9.05
CA VAL A 64 3.46 -3.38 9.35
C VAL A 64 3.30 -2.29 8.28
N ASP A 65 4.40 -1.83 7.71
CA ASP A 65 4.41 -0.83 6.64
C ASP A 65 3.67 -1.33 5.39
N LEU A 66 3.89 -2.59 5.01
CA LEU A 66 3.17 -3.21 3.89
C LEU A 66 1.66 -3.30 4.15
N LEU A 67 1.26 -3.55 5.40
CA LEU A 67 -0.16 -3.51 5.78
C LEU A 67 -0.73 -2.09 5.66
N GLN A 68 0.02 -1.08 6.12
CA GLN A 68 -0.36 0.32 6.01
C GLN A 68 -0.50 0.74 4.53
N GLU A 69 0.42 0.34 3.66
CA GLU A 69 0.33 0.56 2.21
C GLU A 69 -0.92 -0.10 1.61
N HIS A 70 -1.22 -1.34 2.02
CA HIS A 70 -2.42 -2.04 1.56
C HIS A 70 -3.71 -1.33 2.02
N GLN A 71 -3.76 -0.84 3.25
CA GLN A 71 -4.88 -0.03 3.75
C GLN A 71 -5.02 1.26 2.97
N ASN A 72 -3.91 1.97 2.71
CA ASN A 72 -3.91 3.20 1.90
C ASN A 72 -4.40 2.94 0.47
N PHE A 73 -4.01 1.82 -0.15
CA PHE A 73 -4.50 1.42 -1.46
C PHE A 73 -6.02 1.25 -1.47
N TRP A 74 -6.57 0.45 -0.56
CA TRP A 74 -8.02 0.25 -0.49
C TRP A 74 -8.76 1.51 -0.12
N ALA A 75 -8.18 2.35 0.74
CA ALA A 75 -8.79 3.62 1.13
C ALA A 75 -8.97 4.47 -0.13
N LYS A 76 -7.94 4.57 -0.98
CA LYS A 76 -8.04 5.25 -2.28
C LYS A 76 -9.11 4.65 -3.18
N ILE A 77 -9.18 3.32 -3.31
CA ILE A 77 -10.20 2.66 -4.16
C ILE A 77 -11.61 2.97 -3.68
N ILE A 78 -11.88 2.84 -2.38
CA ILE A 78 -13.18 3.14 -1.78
C ILE A 78 -13.50 4.64 -1.87
N TYR A 79 -12.50 5.50 -1.70
CA TYR A 79 -12.64 6.95 -1.85
C TYR A 79 -12.92 7.40 -3.26
N ASN A 80 -12.27 6.78 -4.25
CA ASN A 80 -12.42 7.17 -5.66
C ASN A 80 -13.87 7.03 -6.13
N ALA A 81 -14.67 6.19 -5.46
CA ALA A 81 -16.10 6.07 -5.72
C ALA A 81 -16.95 7.28 -5.30
N LYS A 82 -16.46 8.21 -4.44
CA LYS A 82 -17.27 9.32 -3.88
C LYS A 82 -16.63 10.72 -3.86
N GLY A 83 -15.40 10.90 -4.34
CA GLY A 83 -14.75 12.22 -4.49
C GLY A 83 -13.90 12.70 -3.30
N VAL A 84 -13.24 13.85 -3.47
CA VAL A 84 -12.04 14.28 -2.70
C VAL A 84 -12.28 15.05 -1.38
N ASN A 85 -13.51 15.41 -1.01
CA ASN A 85 -13.79 16.23 0.18
C ASN A 85 -14.57 15.45 1.26
N ARG A 86 -13.87 14.66 2.08
CA ARG A 86 -14.45 14.00 3.27
C ARG A 86 -13.65 14.37 4.51
N SER A 87 -14.32 14.43 5.65
CA SER A 87 -13.68 14.79 6.91
C SER A 87 -12.75 13.68 7.42
N TRP A 88 -11.78 14.06 8.26
CA TRP A 88 -10.86 13.12 8.90
C TRP A 88 -11.56 12.09 9.80
N GLU A 89 -12.69 12.48 10.40
CA GLU A 89 -13.54 11.58 11.21
C GLU A 89 -14.19 10.49 10.35
N TRP A 90 -14.55 10.81 9.11
CA TRP A 90 -15.08 9.81 8.19
C TRP A 90 -13.97 8.89 7.66
N LEU A 91 -12.79 9.44 7.33
CA LEU A 91 -11.58 8.68 6.97
C LEU A 91 -11.26 7.63 8.03
N SER A 92 -11.20 8.04 9.29
CA SER A 92 -10.83 7.17 10.40
C SER A 92 -11.82 6.03 10.57
N ARG A 93 -13.12 6.31 10.46
CA ARG A 93 -14.18 5.30 10.55
C ARG A 93 -14.12 4.28 9.40
N ILE A 94 -13.88 4.72 8.18
CA ILE A 94 -13.82 3.84 7.00
C ILE A 94 -12.57 2.97 6.99
N THR A 95 -11.42 3.53 7.37
CA THR A 95 -10.12 2.83 7.31
C THR A 95 -10.11 1.60 8.22
N VAL A 96 -10.77 1.65 9.38
CA VAL A 96 -10.90 0.50 10.28
C VAL A 96 -11.79 -0.60 9.69
N CYS A 97 -12.83 -0.22 8.95
CA CYS A 97 -13.80 -1.14 8.33
C CYS A 97 -13.38 -1.63 6.93
N ILE A 98 -12.17 -1.30 6.49
CA ILE A 98 -11.78 -1.43 5.09
C ILE A 98 -11.84 -2.87 4.55
N PHE A 99 -11.49 -3.84 5.40
CA PHE A 99 -11.56 -5.25 5.03
C PHE A 99 -13.00 -5.73 4.88
N VAL A 100 -13.91 -5.29 5.76
CA VAL A 100 -15.34 -5.62 5.68
C VAL A 100 -15.95 -5.03 4.42
N ILE A 101 -15.61 -3.77 4.10
CA ILE A 101 -16.11 -3.10 2.89
C ILE A 101 -15.59 -3.81 1.64
N ARG A 102 -14.30 -4.15 1.60
CA ARG A 102 -13.70 -4.91 0.51
C ARG A 102 -14.42 -6.24 0.29
N ASP A 103 -14.68 -6.97 1.36
CA ASP A 103 -15.30 -8.30 1.25
C ASP A 103 -16.77 -8.19 0.83
N ALA A 104 -17.50 -7.16 1.29
CA ALA A 104 -18.83 -6.84 0.79
C ALA A 104 -18.82 -6.50 -0.71
N MET A 105 -17.86 -5.69 -1.18
CA MET A 105 -17.70 -5.38 -2.62
C MET A 105 -17.44 -6.63 -3.45
N LYS A 106 -16.57 -7.54 -2.96
CA LYS A 106 -16.31 -8.83 -3.63
C LYS A 106 -17.56 -9.68 -3.76
N THR A 107 -18.38 -9.75 -2.71
CA THR A 107 -19.66 -10.48 -2.73
C THR A 107 -20.62 -9.90 -3.76
N VAL A 108 -20.70 -8.57 -3.87
CA VAL A 108 -21.52 -7.90 -4.89
C VAL A 108 -20.99 -8.20 -6.29
N HIS A 109 -19.69 -8.06 -6.53
CA HIS A 109 -19.09 -8.36 -7.84
C HIS A 109 -19.34 -9.81 -8.27
N ALA A 110 -19.18 -10.76 -7.34
CA ALA A 110 -19.46 -12.18 -7.61
C ALA A 110 -20.93 -12.43 -7.93
N THR A 111 -21.85 -11.85 -7.15
CA THR A 111 -23.31 -12.00 -7.34
C THR A 111 -23.76 -11.45 -8.68
N PHE A 112 -23.28 -10.26 -9.05
CA PHE A 112 -23.68 -9.59 -10.29
C PHE A 112 -22.81 -9.95 -11.50
N LYS A 113 -21.87 -10.90 -11.35
CA LYS A 113 -20.88 -11.28 -12.38
C LYS A 113 -20.19 -10.07 -13.00
N ILE A 114 -19.92 -9.05 -12.18
CA ILE A 114 -19.23 -7.85 -12.63
C ILE A 114 -17.78 -8.28 -12.91
N PRO A 115 -17.27 -8.08 -14.13
CA PRO A 115 -15.90 -8.45 -14.45
C PRO A 115 -14.94 -7.68 -13.54
N ASP A 116 -14.06 -8.40 -12.85
CA ASP A 116 -12.90 -7.79 -12.22
C ASP A 116 -12.00 -7.28 -13.33
N TYR A 117 -12.05 -5.96 -13.60
CA TYR A 117 -11.06 -5.31 -14.44
C TYR A 117 -9.72 -5.40 -13.70
N GLY A 118 -8.98 -6.47 -13.96
CA GLY A 118 -7.69 -6.71 -13.33
C GLY A 118 -6.69 -5.59 -13.64
N THR A 119 -5.71 -5.42 -12.77
CA THR A 119 -4.55 -4.53 -12.97
C THR A 119 -3.59 -4.99 -14.07
N LYS A 120 -3.90 -6.12 -14.74
CA LYS A 120 -3.14 -6.58 -15.89
C LYS A 120 -3.57 -5.74 -17.09
N HIS A 121 -2.70 -4.85 -17.53
CA HIS A 121 -2.78 -4.32 -18.88
C HIS A 121 -2.61 -5.49 -19.84
N THR A 122 -3.71 -6.01 -20.37
CA THR A 122 -3.64 -6.80 -21.60
C THR A 122 -3.21 -5.83 -22.68
N VAL A 123 -2.05 -6.04 -23.29
CA VAL A 123 -1.64 -5.24 -24.45
C VAL A 123 -2.68 -5.54 -25.54
N PRO A 124 -3.47 -4.54 -25.98
CA PRO A 124 -4.44 -4.77 -27.04
C PRO A 124 -3.71 -5.21 -28.29
N ASP A 125 -4.28 -6.16 -29.03
CA ASP A 125 -3.75 -6.49 -30.35
C ASP A 125 -3.99 -5.28 -31.28
N MET A 126 -2.93 -4.48 -31.46
CA MET A 126 -3.00 -3.25 -32.24
C MET A 126 -3.47 -3.51 -33.68
N LYS A 127 -3.23 -4.70 -34.23
CA LYS A 127 -3.70 -5.03 -35.58
C LYS A 127 -5.23 -5.08 -35.63
N ASN A 128 -5.85 -5.71 -34.64
CA ASN A 128 -7.31 -5.79 -34.54
C ASN A 128 -7.95 -4.43 -34.21
N GLU A 129 -7.29 -3.61 -33.39
CA GLU A 129 -7.77 -2.26 -33.07
C GLU A 129 -7.70 -1.34 -34.30
N ILE A 130 -6.61 -1.38 -35.09
CA ILE A 130 -6.50 -0.60 -36.34
C ILE A 130 -7.56 -1.04 -37.36
N LEU A 131 -7.79 -2.36 -37.50
CA LEU A 131 -8.83 -2.87 -38.41
C LEU A 131 -10.22 -2.42 -37.99
N ARG A 132 -10.55 -2.45 -36.70
CA ARG A 132 -11.83 -1.94 -36.18
C ARG A 132 -12.03 -0.46 -36.45
N VAL A 133 -10.97 0.34 -36.29
CA VAL A 133 -11.02 1.78 -36.58
C VAL A 133 -11.19 2.02 -38.08
N ALA A 134 -10.46 1.30 -38.93
CA ALA A 134 -10.60 1.39 -40.39
C ALA A 134 -12.02 1.01 -40.85
N ASP A 135 -12.58 -0.09 -40.33
CA ASP A 135 -13.95 -0.52 -40.63
C ASP A 135 -14.98 0.52 -40.18
N ALA A 136 -14.80 1.12 -39.00
CA ALA A 136 -15.69 2.17 -38.51
C ALA A 136 -15.62 3.43 -39.38
N LEU A 137 -14.42 3.88 -39.76
CA LEU A 137 -14.22 5.04 -40.62
C LEU A 137 -14.81 4.83 -42.02
N GLN A 138 -14.68 3.62 -42.57
CA GLN A 138 -15.24 3.25 -43.87
C GLN A 138 -16.77 3.16 -43.81
N LYS A 139 -17.32 2.59 -42.73
CA LYS A 139 -18.77 2.49 -42.50
C LYS A 139 -19.42 3.86 -42.36
N ASP A 140 -18.77 4.77 -41.64
CA ASP A 140 -19.28 6.12 -41.39
C ASP A 140 -18.90 7.11 -42.51
N ARG A 141 -18.21 6.64 -43.58
CA ARG A 141 -17.76 7.42 -44.75
C ARG A 141 -17.01 8.70 -44.37
N LEU A 142 -16.18 8.62 -43.33
CA LEU A 142 -15.40 9.76 -42.85
C LEU A 142 -14.06 9.93 -43.59
N GLN A 143 -13.67 8.93 -44.38
CA GLN A 143 -12.53 8.98 -45.30
C GLN A 143 -13.01 8.51 -46.67
N GLU A 144 -13.05 9.43 -47.64
CA GLU A 144 -13.04 9.16 -49.08
C GLU A 144 -11.62 9.33 -49.63
#